data_AF-A0A350X8Y9-F1
#
_entry.id   AF-A0A350X8Y9-F1
#
_cell.length_a   1.000
_cell.length_b   1.000
_cell.length_c   1.000
_cell.angle_alpha   90.00
_cell.angle_beta   90.00
_cell.angle_gamma   90.00
#
_symmetry.space_group_name_H-M   'P 1'
#
loop_
_entity.id
_entity.type
_entity.pdbx_description
1 polymer ?
#
loop_
_entity_poly.entity_id
_entity_poly.type
_entity_poly.pdbx_seq_one_letter_code
_entity_poly.pdbx_strand_id
1 'polypeptide(L)'
;MIAPDWRVTVSAEIINLSELERPKPKYTEDGVERLKMLIRATLQVNSCSTRELAKKAGVSHVTVSKYVNGHLREPSDETLKALSPYVYRLISITSKGIELDTENTYKDDWLALSKVATDAFLKSKRVTVNTIPAKLWTKRGLTILGKTIRAARIAKGWNLDTASEATHLATNGRAKISKKTIAKVENGIGEPKYNTLAAIAAAGFVVNSAGHPLTETDFIDIACELIDPEDL
;
A
#
# COMPACT_ATOMS: atom_id res chain seq x y z
N MET A 1 -47.94 45.75 41.97
CA MET A 1 -47.69 44.78 40.88
C MET A 1 -46.21 44.48 40.84
N ILE A 2 -45.79 43.31 41.29
CA ILE A 2 -44.38 42.87 41.34
C ILE A 2 -44.23 41.83 40.24
N ALA A 3 -43.33 42.07 39.28
CA ALA A 3 -43.05 41.12 38.21
C ALA A 3 -42.27 39.91 38.75
N PRO A 4 -42.57 38.66 38.34
CA PRO A 4 -41.82 37.50 38.78
C PRO A 4 -40.46 37.43 38.07
N ASP A 5 -39.40 37.32 38.86
CA ASP A 5 -38.03 37.06 38.40
C ASP A 5 -37.89 35.57 38.04
N TRP A 6 -37.86 35.25 36.74
CA TRP A 6 -37.78 33.89 36.22
C TRP A 6 -36.34 33.48 35.93
N ARG A 7 -35.43 33.66 36.90
CA ARG A 7 -34.06 33.10 36.77
C ARG A 7 -34.11 31.58 36.84
N VAL A 8 -34.19 30.96 35.67
CA VAL A 8 -33.94 29.54 35.47
C VAL A 8 -32.44 29.32 35.63
N THR A 9 -32.04 28.77 36.77
CA THR A 9 -30.69 28.23 36.97
C THR A 9 -30.58 26.97 36.12
N VAL A 10 -30.08 27.09 34.89
CA VAL A 10 -29.68 25.94 34.09
C VAL A 10 -28.41 25.40 34.72
N SER A 11 -28.54 24.42 35.61
CA SER A 11 -27.42 23.59 36.03
C SER A 11 -26.85 22.96 34.77
N ALA A 12 -25.70 23.45 34.32
CA ALA A 12 -24.96 22.80 33.25
C ALA A 12 -24.52 21.43 33.79
N GLU A 13 -25.34 20.41 33.53
CA GLU A 13 -24.84 19.04 33.49
C GLU A 13 -23.71 19.07 32.46
N ILE A 14 -22.48 19.02 32.97
CA ILE A 14 -21.30 18.75 32.16
C ILE A 14 -21.50 17.33 31.67
N ILE A 15 -22.18 17.19 30.53
CA ILE A 15 -22.21 15.96 29.77
C ILE A 15 -20.75 15.68 29.44
N ASN A 16 -20.20 14.67 30.09
CA ASN A 16 -18.84 14.21 29.85
C ASN A 16 -18.83 13.58 28.45
N LEU A 17 -18.67 14.43 27.42
CA LEU A 17 -18.64 14.07 26.00
C LEU A 17 -17.54 13.04 25.66
N SER A 18 -16.68 12.68 26.62
CA SER A 18 -15.69 11.61 26.50
C SER A 18 -16.28 10.20 26.46
N GLU A 19 -17.53 10.01 26.87
CA GLU A 19 -18.22 8.69 26.90
C GLU A 19 -19.16 8.45 25.71
N LEU A 20 -19.15 9.30 24.68
CA LEU A 20 -19.75 8.93 23.40
C LEU A 20 -19.02 7.68 22.88
N GLU A 21 -19.66 6.52 23.07
CA GLU A 21 -19.18 5.19 22.68
C GLU A 21 -18.71 5.23 21.23
N ARG A 22 -17.40 5.45 21.04
CA ARG A 22 -16.81 5.42 19.71
C ARG A 22 -16.92 3.97 19.23
N PRO A 23 -17.39 3.74 17.99
CA PRO A 23 -17.56 2.39 17.49
C PRO A 23 -16.24 1.64 17.58
N LYS A 24 -16.26 0.48 18.25
CA LYS A 24 -15.06 -0.36 18.38
C LYS A 24 -14.48 -0.66 17.00
N PRO A 25 -13.15 -0.55 16.81
CA PRO A 25 -12.55 -0.83 15.53
C PRO A 25 -12.80 -2.30 15.15
N LYS A 26 -13.33 -2.55 13.96
CA LYS A 26 -13.46 -3.91 13.44
C LYS A 26 -12.10 -4.35 12.89
N TYR A 27 -11.38 -5.14 13.66
CA TYR A 27 -10.07 -5.65 13.31
C TYR A 27 -10.15 -6.73 12.21
N THR A 28 -9.15 -6.77 11.34
CA THR A 28 -9.02 -7.75 10.25
C THR A 28 -7.72 -8.53 10.38
N GLU A 29 -7.67 -9.77 9.88
CA GLU A 29 -6.45 -10.59 9.94
C GLU A 29 -5.27 -9.88 9.26
N ASP A 30 -5.48 -9.34 8.06
CA ASP A 30 -4.49 -8.52 7.36
C ASP A 30 -4.08 -7.28 8.17
N GLY A 31 -5.03 -6.68 8.89
CA GLY A 31 -4.77 -5.57 9.79
C GLY A 31 -3.85 -5.95 10.94
N VAL A 32 -4.13 -7.06 11.60
CA VAL A 32 -3.28 -7.57 12.69
C VAL A 32 -1.88 -7.88 12.18
N GLU A 33 -1.74 -8.45 10.98
CA GLU A 33 -0.43 -8.68 10.37
C GLU A 33 0.32 -7.36 10.07
N ARG A 34 -0.37 -6.31 9.59
CA ARG A 34 0.22 -4.96 9.43
C ARG A 34 0.73 -4.40 10.77
N LEU A 35 -0.08 -4.52 11.82
CA LEU A 35 0.27 -4.05 13.16
C LEU A 35 1.50 -4.81 13.71
N LYS A 36 1.57 -6.12 13.49
CA LYS A 36 2.72 -6.95 13.85
C LYS A 36 3.99 -6.49 13.13
N MET A 37 3.91 -6.26 11.81
CA MET A 37 5.04 -5.76 11.02
C MET A 37 5.54 -4.41 11.55
N LEU A 38 4.62 -3.49 11.83
CA LEU A 38 4.90 -2.17 12.41
C LEU A 38 5.68 -2.28 13.74
N ILE A 39 5.22 -3.12 14.65
CA ILE A 39 5.88 -3.30 15.95
C ILE A 39 7.26 -3.95 15.77
N ARG A 40 7.41 -4.94 14.88
CA ARG A 40 8.72 -5.56 14.57
C ARG A 40 9.73 -4.57 14.03
N ALA A 41 9.34 -3.75 13.06
CA ALA A 41 10.23 -2.75 12.49
C ALA A 41 10.60 -1.68 13.52
N THR A 42 9.65 -1.29 14.39
CA THR A 42 9.93 -0.39 15.51
C THR A 42 11.02 -0.96 16.42
N LEU A 43 10.92 -2.25 16.78
CA LEU A 43 11.93 -2.93 17.60
C LEU A 43 13.30 -2.92 16.92
N GLN A 44 13.32 -3.19 15.61
CA GLN A 44 14.56 -3.23 14.82
C GLN A 44 15.22 -1.85 14.74
N VAL A 45 14.46 -0.79 14.43
CA VAL A 45 14.97 0.59 14.36
C VAL A 45 15.48 1.06 15.72
N ASN A 46 14.75 0.75 16.80
CA ASN A 46 15.15 1.09 18.16
C ASN A 46 16.26 0.19 18.72
N SER A 47 16.71 -0.83 17.98
CA SER A 47 17.62 -1.87 18.45
C SER A 47 17.20 -2.43 19.81
N CYS A 48 15.89 -2.59 20.03
CA CYS A 48 15.33 -3.00 21.32
C CYS A 48 14.68 -4.37 21.23
N SER A 49 14.80 -5.12 22.32
CA SER A 49 14.17 -6.43 22.45
C SER A 49 12.69 -6.30 22.82
N THR A 50 11.92 -7.37 22.56
CA THR A 50 10.52 -7.46 22.99
C THR A 50 10.35 -7.28 24.50
N ARG A 51 11.30 -7.78 25.30
CA ARG A 51 11.31 -7.64 26.77
C ARG A 51 11.52 -6.20 27.20
N GLU A 52 12.40 -5.47 26.53
CA GLU A 52 12.64 -4.05 26.84
C GLU A 52 11.45 -3.17 26.47
N LEU A 53 10.83 -3.41 25.31
CA LEU A 53 9.60 -2.72 24.92
C LEU A 53 8.48 -2.99 25.94
N ALA A 54 8.31 -4.24 26.35
CA ALA A 54 7.33 -4.62 27.36
C ALA A 54 7.57 -3.92 28.70
N LYS A 55 8.83 -3.85 29.14
CA LYS A 55 9.22 -3.13 30.37
C LYS A 55 8.92 -1.63 30.27
N LYS A 56 9.24 -1.00 29.13
CA LYS A 56 8.97 0.43 28.89
C LYS A 56 7.46 0.72 28.86
N ALA A 57 6.68 -0.16 28.23
CA ALA A 57 5.23 -0.03 28.14
C ALA A 57 4.50 -0.40 29.44
N GLY A 58 5.18 -1.03 30.41
CA GLY A 58 4.51 -1.55 31.62
C GLY A 58 3.56 -2.70 31.33
N VAL A 59 3.81 -3.46 30.26
CA VAL A 59 2.97 -4.60 29.82
C VAL A 59 3.75 -5.90 29.98
N SER A 60 3.06 -7.03 30.21
CA SER A 60 3.71 -8.35 30.21
C SER A 60 4.41 -8.64 28.88
N HIS A 61 5.63 -9.18 28.97
CA HIS A 61 6.40 -9.59 27.79
C HIS A 61 5.66 -10.62 26.92
N VAL A 62 4.83 -11.48 27.53
CA VAL A 62 4.01 -12.45 26.81
C VAL A 62 3.00 -11.74 25.92
N THR A 63 2.38 -10.67 26.44
CA THR A 63 1.42 -9.87 25.69
C THR A 63 2.11 -9.21 24.49
N VAL A 64 3.23 -8.51 24.69
CA VAL A 64 4.00 -7.90 23.58
C VAL A 64 4.46 -8.95 22.57
N SER A 65 4.86 -10.14 23.03
CA SER A 65 5.23 -11.26 22.16
C SER A 65 4.06 -11.72 21.27
N LYS A 66 2.82 -11.71 21.75
CA LYS A 66 1.64 -12.00 20.92
C LYS A 66 1.48 -10.99 19.78
N TYR A 67 1.69 -9.70 20.06
CA TYR A 67 1.66 -8.65 19.04
C TYR A 67 2.77 -8.82 18.00
N VAL A 68 3.99 -9.11 18.46
CA VAL A 68 5.16 -9.29 17.60
C VAL A 68 5.06 -10.57 16.77
N ASN A 69 4.38 -11.60 17.25
CA ASN A 69 4.23 -12.87 16.52
C ASN A 69 2.94 -12.94 15.68
N GLY A 70 2.01 -12.00 15.86
CA GLY A 70 0.72 -12.03 15.17
C GLY A 70 -0.24 -13.08 15.74
N HIS A 71 0.00 -13.56 16.96
CA HIS A 71 -0.87 -14.56 17.62
C HIS A 71 -2.03 -13.88 18.36
N LEU A 72 -2.60 -12.84 17.75
CA LEU A 72 -3.71 -12.08 18.29
C LEU A 72 -4.90 -12.23 17.37
N ARG A 73 -6.04 -12.63 17.94
CA ARG A 73 -7.31 -12.53 17.25
C ARG A 73 -7.84 -11.10 17.26
N GLU A 74 -7.61 -10.39 18.37
CA GLU A 74 -8.07 -9.03 18.59
C GLU A 74 -7.05 -8.24 19.43
N PRO A 75 -6.57 -7.08 18.97
CA PRO A 75 -5.81 -6.15 19.78
C PRO A 75 -6.63 -5.61 20.97
N SER A 76 -6.00 -5.57 22.14
CA SER A 76 -6.55 -4.96 23.35
C SER A 76 -6.19 -3.47 23.40
N ASP A 77 -7.22 -2.63 23.59
CA ASP A 77 -7.09 -1.17 23.66
C ASP A 77 -6.11 -0.72 24.75
N GLU A 78 -6.15 -1.35 25.93
CA GLU A 78 -5.22 -1.06 27.04
C GLU A 78 -3.77 -1.30 26.64
N THR A 79 -3.52 -2.40 25.91
CA THR A 79 -2.18 -2.72 25.44
C THR A 79 -1.73 -1.76 24.34
N LEU A 80 -2.62 -1.42 23.41
CA LEU A 80 -2.31 -0.45 22.36
C LEU A 80 -2.01 0.93 22.94
N LYS A 81 -2.75 1.35 23.96
CA LYS A 81 -2.52 2.60 24.71
C LYS A 81 -1.19 2.60 25.43
N ALA A 82 -0.79 1.46 26.01
CA ALA A 82 0.51 1.33 26.65
C ALA A 82 1.67 1.29 25.65
N LEU A 83 1.46 0.75 24.45
CA LEU A 83 2.48 0.64 23.39
C LEU A 83 2.62 1.92 22.55
N SER A 84 1.57 2.71 22.38
CA SER A 84 1.54 3.86 21.46
C SER A 84 2.66 4.88 21.66
N PRO A 85 3.17 5.16 22.88
CA PRO A 85 4.28 6.10 23.05
C PRO A 85 5.60 5.61 22.44
N TYR A 86 5.74 4.31 22.26
CA TYR A 86 7.00 3.65 21.86
C TYR A 86 6.98 3.09 20.44
N VAL A 87 5.82 3.10 19.78
CA VAL A 87 5.65 2.63 18.40
C VAL A 87 5.75 3.80 17.44
N TYR A 88 6.67 3.71 16.47
CA TYR A 88 6.84 4.73 15.44
C TYR A 88 5.62 4.85 14.54
N ARG A 89 5.36 6.05 14.02
CA ARG A 89 4.27 6.26 13.08
C ARG A 89 4.57 5.60 11.75
N LEU A 90 3.56 4.94 11.21
CA LEU A 90 3.65 4.27 9.93
C LEU A 90 3.42 5.28 8.79
N ILE A 91 4.42 5.50 7.92
CA ILE A 91 4.34 6.37 6.74
C ILE A 91 3.74 5.63 5.55
N SER A 92 4.17 4.41 5.27
CA SER A 92 3.65 3.61 4.15
C SER A 92 3.88 2.12 4.40
N ILE A 93 3.09 1.28 3.72
CA ILE A 93 3.32 -0.16 3.61
C ILE A 93 3.40 -0.45 2.12
N THR A 94 4.51 -1.03 1.68
CA THR A 94 4.75 -1.43 0.28
C THR A 94 5.02 -2.93 0.22
N SER A 95 5.08 -3.49 -0.99
CA SER A 95 5.52 -4.88 -1.19
C SER A 95 6.97 -5.12 -0.77
N LYS A 96 7.78 -4.06 -0.68
CA LYS A 96 9.19 -4.11 -0.29
C LYS A 96 9.41 -4.01 1.23
N GLY A 97 8.40 -3.58 1.99
CA GLY A 97 8.50 -3.42 3.44
C GLY A 97 7.60 -2.32 3.98
N ILE A 98 7.94 -1.80 5.16
CA ILE A 98 7.22 -0.69 5.79
C ILE A 98 8.15 0.50 5.99
N GLU A 99 7.62 1.69 5.78
CA GLU A 99 8.33 2.94 6.01
C GLU A 99 7.80 3.57 7.30
N LEU A 100 8.73 3.90 8.19
CA LEU A 100 8.44 4.46 9.51
C LEU A 100 8.93 5.90 9.58
N ASP A 101 8.15 6.73 10.27
CA ASP A 101 8.58 8.03 10.74
C ASP A 101 9.31 7.83 12.05
N THR A 102 10.64 7.87 12.00
CA THR A 102 11.50 7.65 13.18
C THR A 102 11.56 8.88 14.09
N GLU A 103 11.01 10.01 13.68
CA GLU A 103 10.95 11.23 14.50
C GLU A 103 9.67 11.26 15.33
N ASN A 104 8.61 10.55 14.90
CA ASN A 104 7.31 10.58 15.54
C ASN A 104 6.80 9.20 15.94
N THR A 105 6.36 9.07 17.20
CA THR A 105 5.58 7.93 17.67
C THR A 105 4.08 8.24 17.70
N TYR A 106 3.25 7.24 17.96
CA TYR A 106 1.82 7.45 18.16
C TYR A 106 1.51 8.26 19.43
N LYS A 107 2.45 8.36 20.38
CA LYS A 107 2.28 9.10 21.65
C LYS A 107 1.00 8.67 22.35
N ASP A 108 0.04 9.58 22.52
CA ASP A 108 -1.26 9.30 23.15
C ASP A 108 -2.36 8.90 22.15
N ASP A 109 -2.08 8.95 20.84
CA ASP A 109 -3.02 8.61 19.78
C ASP A 109 -3.02 7.10 19.47
N TRP A 110 -3.37 6.32 20.49
CA TRP A 110 -3.50 4.87 20.37
C TRP A 110 -4.63 4.45 19.43
N LEU A 111 -5.60 5.32 19.18
CA LEU A 111 -6.67 5.09 18.20
C LEU A 111 -6.13 5.13 16.77
N ALA A 112 -5.19 6.02 16.46
CA ALA A 112 -4.51 5.97 15.16
C ALA A 112 -3.65 4.71 15.02
N LEU A 113 -3.06 4.21 16.11
CA LEU A 113 -2.36 2.92 16.11
C LEU A 113 -3.35 1.74 15.91
N SER A 114 -4.50 1.76 16.58
CA SER A 114 -5.52 0.70 16.45
C SER A 114 -6.10 0.64 15.04
N LYS A 115 -6.25 1.79 14.37
CA LYS A 115 -6.69 1.86 12.97
C LYS A 115 -5.78 1.06 12.04
N VAL A 116 -4.47 0.97 12.29
CA VAL A 116 -3.53 0.15 11.47
C VAL A 116 -3.99 -1.30 11.38
N ALA A 117 -4.60 -1.82 12.45
CA ALA A 117 -5.15 -3.16 12.52
C ALA A 117 -6.55 -3.32 11.89
N THR A 118 -7.03 -2.31 11.17
CA THR A 118 -8.34 -2.31 10.49
C THR A 118 -8.19 -1.95 9.02
N ASP A 119 -9.26 -2.17 8.24
CA ASP A 119 -9.32 -1.73 6.84
C ASP A 119 -9.52 -0.21 6.72
N ALA A 120 -9.91 0.47 7.79
CA ALA A 120 -10.05 1.91 7.81
C ALA A 120 -8.70 2.60 7.55
N PHE A 121 -7.57 1.99 7.94
CA PHE A 121 -6.23 2.49 7.62
C PHE A 121 -6.01 2.61 6.11
N LEU A 122 -6.45 1.61 5.34
CA LEU A 122 -6.35 1.61 3.88
C LEU A 122 -7.26 2.69 3.26
N LYS A 123 -8.42 2.96 3.86
CA LYS A 123 -9.33 4.02 3.41
C LYS A 123 -8.82 5.42 3.75
N SER A 124 -8.20 5.62 4.91
CA SER A 124 -7.64 6.91 5.34
C SER A 124 -6.36 7.30 4.61
N LYS A 125 -5.61 6.32 4.09
CA LYS A 125 -4.46 6.55 3.20
C LYS A 125 -4.83 6.53 1.72
N ARG A 126 -6.09 6.81 1.38
CA ARG A 126 -6.45 7.24 0.02
C ARG A 126 -5.98 8.67 -0.26
N VAL A 127 -4.68 8.89 -0.05
CA VAL A 127 -3.81 9.62 -0.96
C VAL A 127 -2.67 8.63 -1.23
N THR A 128 -2.75 8.01 -2.41
CA THR A 128 -1.73 7.16 -3.05
C THR A 128 -1.13 6.02 -2.21
N VAL A 129 -1.93 5.01 -1.88
CA VAL A 129 -1.41 3.63 -1.94
C VAL A 129 -2.38 2.82 -2.76
N ASN A 130 -2.06 2.74 -4.05
CA ASN A 130 -2.59 1.73 -4.93
C ASN A 130 -2.25 0.34 -4.35
N THR A 131 -3.18 -0.25 -3.62
CA THR A 131 -3.13 -1.67 -3.24
C THR A 131 -3.17 -2.50 -4.52
N ILE A 132 -2.01 -3.01 -4.94
CA ILE A 132 -1.90 -4.03 -5.98
C ILE A 132 -2.57 -5.29 -5.41
N PRO A 133 -3.68 -5.77 -5.97
CA PRO A 133 -4.32 -7.00 -5.51
C PRO A 133 -3.37 -8.19 -5.73
N ALA A 134 -3.63 -9.31 -5.04
CA ALA A 134 -2.83 -10.55 -5.14
C ALA A 134 -2.70 -11.12 -6.58
N LYS A 135 -3.41 -10.54 -7.55
CA LYS A 135 -3.04 -10.55 -8.97
C LYS A 135 -2.42 -9.20 -9.33
N LEU A 136 -1.11 -9.19 -9.61
CA LEU A 136 -0.45 -8.02 -10.20
C LEU A 136 -1.25 -7.46 -11.39
N TRP A 137 -1.87 -8.34 -12.18
CA TRP A 137 -2.47 -7.95 -13.46
C TRP A 137 -3.99 -7.89 -13.36
N THR A 138 -4.59 -6.72 -13.59
CA THR A 138 -6.04 -6.66 -13.80
C THR A 138 -6.36 -6.95 -15.28
N LYS A 139 -7.54 -7.51 -15.57
CA LYS A 139 -7.95 -7.77 -16.96
C LYS A 139 -8.03 -6.47 -17.77
N ARG A 140 -8.47 -5.39 -17.13
CA ARG A 140 -8.57 -4.07 -17.74
C ARG A 140 -7.17 -3.48 -17.98
N GLY A 141 -6.30 -3.49 -16.98
CA GLY A 141 -4.92 -3.01 -17.09
C GLY A 141 -4.13 -3.76 -18.17
N LEU A 142 -4.25 -5.09 -18.27
CA LEU A 142 -3.67 -5.86 -19.37
C LEU A 142 -4.20 -5.43 -20.75
N THR A 143 -5.48 -5.07 -20.84
CA THR A 143 -6.08 -4.56 -22.08
C THR A 143 -5.54 -3.17 -22.42
N ILE A 144 -5.38 -2.30 -21.42
CA ILE A 144 -4.80 -0.96 -21.58
C ILE A 144 -3.35 -1.08 -22.04
N LEU A 145 -2.52 -1.80 -21.30
CA LEU A 145 -1.11 -2.06 -21.65
C LEU A 145 -0.99 -2.61 -23.08
N GLY A 146 -1.80 -3.62 -23.42
CA GLY A 146 -1.78 -4.24 -24.75
C GLY A 146 -2.09 -3.24 -25.87
N LYS A 147 -3.12 -2.41 -25.67
CA LYS A 147 -3.47 -1.34 -26.63
C LYS A 147 -2.37 -0.30 -26.75
N THR A 148 -1.76 0.12 -25.65
CA THR A 148 -0.67 1.10 -25.63
C THR A 148 0.55 0.57 -26.41
N ILE A 149 0.99 -0.65 -26.13
CA ILE A 149 2.09 -1.31 -26.85
C ILE A 149 1.77 -1.42 -28.34
N ARG A 150 0.55 -1.83 -28.70
CA ARG A 150 0.11 -1.97 -30.08
C ARG A 150 0.09 -0.63 -30.81
N ALA A 151 -0.46 0.41 -30.20
CA ALA A 151 -0.53 1.75 -30.76
C ALA A 151 0.89 2.29 -31.02
N ALA A 152 1.79 2.15 -30.05
CA ALA A 152 3.17 2.61 -30.18
C ALA A 152 3.94 1.84 -31.26
N ARG A 153 3.74 0.52 -31.37
CA ARG A 153 4.29 -0.29 -32.47
C ARG A 153 3.79 0.21 -33.84
N ILE A 154 2.50 0.47 -33.97
CA ILE A 154 1.90 0.96 -35.23
C ILE A 154 2.42 2.36 -35.56
N ALA A 155 2.55 3.25 -34.58
CA ALA A 155 3.09 4.60 -34.77
C ALA A 155 4.54 4.58 -35.29
N LYS A 156 5.34 3.58 -34.92
CA LYS A 156 6.69 3.34 -35.47
C LYS A 156 6.70 2.67 -36.86
N GLY A 157 5.53 2.33 -37.41
CA GLY A 157 5.42 1.60 -38.68
C GLY A 157 5.87 0.14 -38.59
N TRP A 158 5.99 -0.43 -37.39
CA TRP A 158 6.48 -1.80 -37.22
C TRP A 158 5.35 -2.82 -37.36
N ASN A 159 5.58 -3.87 -38.16
CA ASN A 159 4.79 -5.09 -38.09
C ASN A 159 5.29 -6.01 -36.95
N LEU A 160 4.60 -7.11 -36.68
CA LEU A 160 4.98 -8.04 -35.60
C LEU A 160 6.35 -8.69 -35.82
N ASP A 161 6.80 -8.82 -37.07
CA ASP A 161 8.10 -9.40 -37.43
C ASP A 161 9.22 -8.45 -37.05
N THR A 162 9.05 -7.19 -37.44
CA THR A 162 9.96 -6.09 -37.13
C THR A 162 10.04 -5.88 -35.63
N ALA A 163 8.89 -5.94 -34.93
CA ALA A 163 8.83 -5.85 -33.48
C ALA A 163 9.55 -7.01 -32.79
N SER A 164 9.37 -8.25 -33.28
CA SER A 164 10.10 -9.43 -32.79
C SER A 164 11.61 -9.26 -32.95
N GLU A 165 12.06 -8.79 -34.10
CA GLU A 165 13.48 -8.55 -34.36
C GLU A 165 14.04 -7.40 -33.52
N ALA A 166 13.28 -6.31 -33.34
CA ALA A 166 13.67 -5.21 -32.47
C ALA A 166 13.90 -5.65 -31.03
N THR A 167 13.05 -6.53 -30.47
CA THR A 167 13.26 -7.11 -29.13
C THR A 167 14.52 -7.99 -29.06
N HIS A 168 14.84 -8.69 -30.14
CA HIS A 168 16.04 -9.52 -30.22
C HIS A 168 17.30 -8.66 -30.21
N LEU A 169 17.33 -7.62 -31.04
CA LEU A 169 18.46 -6.67 -31.11
C LEU A 169 18.65 -5.91 -29.80
N ALA A 170 17.56 -5.39 -29.22
CA ALA A 170 17.61 -4.61 -27.97
C ALA A 170 18.12 -5.42 -26.77
N THR A 171 17.97 -6.74 -26.80
CA THR A 171 18.47 -7.64 -25.76
C THR A 171 19.86 -8.22 -26.07
N ASN A 172 20.56 -7.66 -27.07
CA ASN A 172 21.84 -8.18 -27.57
C ASN A 172 21.75 -9.67 -27.94
N GLY A 173 20.64 -10.07 -28.55
CA GLY A 173 20.35 -11.44 -28.97
C GLY A 173 19.88 -12.38 -27.86
N ARG A 174 19.79 -11.93 -26.61
CA ARG A 174 19.50 -12.81 -25.46
C ARG A 174 18.04 -13.28 -25.39
N ALA A 175 17.10 -12.49 -25.90
CA ALA A 175 15.69 -12.85 -25.90
C ALA A 175 15.06 -12.58 -27.26
N LYS A 176 14.60 -13.64 -27.94
CA LYS A 176 13.77 -13.51 -29.14
C LYS A 176 12.31 -13.77 -28.77
N ILE A 177 11.52 -12.71 -28.64
CA ILE A 177 10.09 -12.87 -28.37
C ILE A 177 9.38 -13.22 -29.68
N SER A 178 8.63 -14.32 -29.69
CA SER A 178 7.86 -14.70 -30.88
C SER A 178 6.77 -13.67 -31.22
N LYS A 179 6.48 -13.51 -32.52
CA LYS A 179 5.37 -12.69 -33.03
C LYS A 179 4.04 -12.98 -32.33
N LYS A 180 3.78 -14.28 -32.06
CA LYS A 180 2.57 -14.74 -31.35
C LYS A 180 2.56 -14.29 -29.90
N THR A 181 3.70 -14.26 -29.24
CA THR A 181 3.82 -13.75 -27.87
C THR A 181 3.54 -12.26 -27.82
N ILE A 182 4.13 -11.46 -28.72
CA ILE A 182 3.86 -10.02 -28.82
C ILE A 182 2.37 -9.79 -29.06
N ALA A 183 1.77 -10.51 -30.03
CA ALA A 183 0.35 -10.40 -30.30
C ALA A 183 -0.54 -10.76 -29.10
N LYS A 184 -0.16 -11.74 -28.27
CA LYS A 184 -0.90 -12.05 -27.04
C LYS A 184 -0.86 -10.89 -26.05
N VAL A 185 0.31 -10.27 -25.86
CA VAL A 185 0.47 -9.08 -25.00
C VAL A 185 -0.39 -7.93 -25.53
N GLU A 186 -0.31 -7.63 -26.82
CA GLU A 186 -1.08 -6.55 -27.46
C GLU A 186 -2.60 -6.72 -27.34
N ASN A 187 -3.08 -7.96 -27.25
CA ASN A 187 -4.49 -8.27 -27.07
C ASN A 187 -4.89 -8.43 -25.58
N GLY A 188 -3.97 -8.23 -24.64
CA GLY A 188 -4.20 -8.42 -23.20
C GLY A 188 -4.53 -9.87 -22.84
N ILE A 189 -4.06 -10.85 -23.62
CA ILE A 189 -4.40 -12.27 -23.45
C ILE A 189 -3.37 -12.96 -22.55
N GLY A 190 -3.81 -13.31 -21.35
CA GLY A 190 -3.00 -14.00 -20.35
C GLY A 190 -1.96 -13.09 -19.71
N GLU A 191 -1.36 -13.58 -18.63
CA GLU A 191 -0.35 -12.81 -17.89
C GLU A 191 1.00 -12.90 -18.63
N PRO A 192 1.57 -11.76 -19.06
CA PRO A 192 2.87 -11.75 -19.70
C PRO A 192 3.96 -12.14 -18.69
N LYS A 193 4.97 -12.87 -19.15
CA LYS A 193 6.18 -13.10 -18.35
C LYS A 193 6.96 -11.79 -18.21
N TYR A 194 7.57 -11.56 -17.05
CA TYR A 194 8.45 -10.41 -16.79
C TYR A 194 9.51 -10.19 -17.88
N ASN A 195 10.27 -11.24 -18.23
CA ASN A 195 11.26 -11.17 -19.31
C ASN A 195 10.68 -10.74 -20.67
N THR A 196 9.40 -11.02 -20.93
CA THR A 196 8.72 -10.57 -22.15
C THR A 196 8.53 -9.05 -22.11
N LEU A 197 8.08 -8.50 -20.99
CA LEU A 197 7.90 -7.06 -20.82
C LEU A 197 9.24 -6.32 -20.80
N ALA A 198 10.25 -6.85 -20.11
CA ALA A 198 11.59 -6.29 -20.09
C ALA A 198 12.18 -6.15 -21.50
N ALA A 199 12.01 -7.16 -22.36
CA ALA A 199 12.51 -7.12 -23.73
C ALA A 199 11.68 -6.18 -24.64
N ILE A 200 10.37 -6.03 -24.40
CA ILE A 200 9.54 -5.02 -25.09
C ILE A 200 9.95 -3.60 -24.67
N ALA A 201 10.21 -3.39 -23.38
CA ALA A 201 10.64 -2.11 -22.81
C ALA A 201 12.03 -1.73 -23.34
N ALA A 202 12.97 -2.68 -23.34
CA ALA A 202 14.32 -2.48 -23.88
C ALA A 202 14.32 -2.10 -25.36
N ALA A 203 13.36 -2.62 -26.13
CA ALA A 203 13.19 -2.26 -27.54
C ALA A 203 12.53 -0.87 -27.75
N GLY A 204 12.19 -0.17 -26.67
CA GLY A 204 11.68 1.20 -26.71
C GLY A 204 10.37 1.32 -27.47
N PHE A 205 9.47 0.34 -27.29
CA PHE A 205 8.17 0.30 -27.97
C PHE A 205 7.36 1.55 -27.65
N VAL A 206 7.20 1.83 -26.36
CA VAL A 206 6.42 2.94 -25.84
C VAL A 206 7.37 3.97 -25.24
N VAL A 207 7.11 5.25 -25.50
CA VAL A 207 7.82 6.37 -24.89
C VAL A 207 6.81 7.24 -24.15
N ASN A 208 7.27 7.91 -23.10
CA ASN A 208 6.48 8.86 -22.33
C ASN A 208 6.38 10.23 -23.05
N SER A 209 5.65 11.17 -22.47
CA SER A 209 5.47 12.55 -22.98
C SER A 209 6.81 13.30 -23.19
N ALA A 210 7.83 12.98 -22.41
CA ALA A 210 9.19 13.52 -22.54
C ALA A 210 10.04 12.80 -23.61
N GLY A 211 9.51 11.78 -24.28
CA GLY A 211 10.20 10.98 -25.28
C GLY A 211 11.12 9.88 -24.72
N HIS A 212 11.10 9.64 -23.41
CA HIS A 212 11.87 8.58 -22.78
C HIS A 212 11.17 7.23 -22.90
N PRO A 213 11.88 6.14 -23.25
CA PRO A 213 11.31 4.80 -23.28
C PRO A 213 10.73 4.40 -21.92
N LEU A 214 9.52 3.84 -21.94
CA LEU A 214 8.94 3.23 -20.76
C LEU A 214 9.69 1.95 -20.37
N THR A 215 9.78 1.73 -19.08
CA THR A 215 10.47 0.62 -18.44
C THR A 215 9.53 -0.57 -18.20
N GLU A 216 10.10 -1.71 -17.82
CA GLU A 216 9.31 -2.87 -17.37
C GLU A 216 8.40 -2.51 -16.19
N THR A 217 8.88 -1.70 -15.25
CA THR A 217 8.10 -1.26 -14.08
C THR A 217 6.92 -0.39 -14.50
N ASP A 218 7.09 0.50 -15.47
CA ASP A 218 5.97 1.32 -15.98
C ASP A 218 4.89 0.44 -16.63
N PHE A 219 5.30 -0.61 -17.36
CA PHE A 219 4.35 -1.56 -17.93
C PHE A 219 3.60 -2.36 -16.86
N ILE A 220 4.28 -2.74 -15.78
CA ILE A 220 3.64 -3.37 -14.63
C ILE A 220 2.63 -2.41 -14.02
N ASP A 221 3.02 -1.16 -13.78
CA ASP A 221 2.16 -0.15 -13.16
C ASP A 221 0.91 0.14 -14.00
N ILE A 222 1.05 0.28 -15.32
CA ILE A 222 -0.09 0.39 -16.24
C ILE A 222 -1.00 -0.84 -16.16
N ALA A 223 -0.42 -2.04 -16.16
CA ALA A 223 -1.21 -3.27 -16.14
C ALA A 223 -1.85 -3.59 -14.78
N CYS A 224 -1.34 -2.98 -13.72
CA CYS A 224 -1.91 -2.94 -12.39
C CYS A 224 -2.96 -1.82 -12.23
N GLU A 225 -3.13 -0.94 -13.23
CA GLU A 225 -3.92 0.31 -13.17
C GLU A 225 -3.43 1.30 -12.09
N LEU A 226 -2.13 1.34 -11.82
CA LEU A 226 -1.54 2.30 -10.87
C LEU A 226 -1.27 3.66 -11.48
N ILE A 227 -1.05 3.68 -12.80
CA ILE A 227 -0.72 4.86 -13.60
C ILE A 227 -1.50 4.75 -14.90
N ASP A 228 -2.12 5.84 -15.35
CA ASP A 228 -2.69 5.91 -16.69
C ASP A 228 -1.55 6.16 -17.68
N PRO A 229 -1.44 5.41 -18.79
CA PRO A 229 -0.45 5.71 -19.83
C PRO A 229 -0.54 7.13 -20.40
N GLU A 230 -1.68 7.82 -20.28
CA GLU A 230 -1.80 9.23 -20.66
C GLU A 230 -1.09 10.20 -19.70
N ASP A 231 -0.80 9.76 -18.47
CA ASP A 231 -0.13 10.55 -17.43
C ASP A 231 1.42 10.44 -17.47
N LEU A 232 1.97 9.66 -18.41
CA LEU A 232 3.41 9.41 -18.58
C LEU A 232 3.98 10.25 -19.73
#